data_AF-A0A226X5J2-F1
#
_entry.id   AF-A0A226X5J2-F1
#
_cell.length_a   1.000
_cell.length_b   1.000
_cell.length_c   1.000
_cell.angle_alpha   90.00
_cell.angle_beta   90.00
_cell.angle_gamma   90.00
#
_symmetry.space_group_name_H-M   'P 1'
#
loop_
_entity.id
_entity.type
_entity.pdbx_description
1 polymer ?
#
loop_
_entity_poly.entity_id
_entity_poly.type
_entity_poly.pdbx_seq_one_letter_code
_entity_poly.pdbx_strand_id
1 'polypeptide(L)'
;MKTLSVAVLFLATIASAHAFAQTKTRAQVYQELIAAQQDGRDFVTDTSYPDVNPIFAHQLEQQQEARLAQHQTANAGKVASSTAADSPSATN
;
A
#
# COMPACT_ATOMS: atom_id res chain seq x y z
N MET A 1 22.51 -13.15 -45.47
CA MET A 1 21.47 -13.15 -44.42
C MET A 1 21.78 -14.14 -43.28
N LYS A 2 22.99 -14.11 -42.69
CA LYS A 2 23.40 -15.01 -41.57
C LYS A 2 23.93 -14.24 -40.35
N THR A 3 24.12 -12.93 -40.50
CA THR A 3 24.54 -12.00 -39.43
C THR A 3 23.36 -11.46 -38.63
N LEU A 4 22.14 -11.57 -39.17
CA LEU A 4 20.93 -11.04 -38.52
C LEU A 4 20.47 -11.93 -37.35
N SER A 5 20.69 -13.25 -37.42
CA SER A 5 20.35 -14.18 -36.32
C SER A 5 21.24 -14.01 -35.08
N VAL A 6 22.50 -13.59 -35.25
CA VAL A 6 23.42 -13.39 -34.13
C VAL A 6 23.05 -12.15 -33.32
N ALA A 7 22.58 -11.08 -33.98
CA ALA A 7 22.16 -9.85 -33.31
C ALA A 7 20.93 -10.06 -32.40
N VAL A 8 19.97 -10.90 -32.81
CA VAL A 8 18.77 -11.20 -32.02
C VAL A 8 19.11 -11.95 -30.73
N LEU A 9 20.12 -12.83 -30.76
CA LEU A 9 20.54 -13.59 -29.58
C LEU A 9 21.17 -12.69 -28.49
N PHE A 10 21.88 -11.63 -28.88
CA PHE A 10 22.50 -10.68 -27.94
C PHE A 10 21.52 -9.71 -27.29
N LEU A 11 20.42 -9.33 -27.97
CA LEU A 11 19.38 -8.52 -27.34
C LEU A 11 18.61 -9.28 -26.25
N ALA A 12 18.38 -10.58 -26.43
CA ALA A 12 17.66 -11.41 -25.47
C ALA A 12 18.40 -11.54 -24.12
N THR A 13 19.74 -11.54 -24.12
CA THR A 13 20.55 -11.71 -22.90
C THR A 13 20.59 -10.45 -22.02
N ILE A 14 20.35 -9.26 -22.58
CA ILE A 14 20.34 -8.01 -21.80
C ILE A 14 19.06 -7.90 -20.97
N ALA A 15 17.93 -8.42 -21.47
CA ALA A 15 16.66 -8.43 -20.75
C ALA A 15 16.69 -9.33 -19.48
N SER A 16 17.60 -10.31 -19.43
CA SER A 16 17.73 -11.24 -18.30
C SER A 16 18.61 -10.69 -17.15
N ALA A 17 19.30 -9.56 -17.35
CA ALA A 17 20.24 -9.00 -16.38
C ALA A 17 19.58 -8.08 -15.34
N HIS A 18 18.25 -7.90 -15.36
CA HIS A 18 17.52 -7.04 -14.44
C HIS A 18 17.17 -7.77 -13.12
N ALA A 19 18.16 -8.38 -12.46
CA ALA A 19 18.11 -8.69 -11.03
C ALA A 19 18.78 -7.59 -10.21
N PHE A 20 18.78 -6.36 -10.73
CA PHE A 20 19.13 -5.20 -9.93
C PHE A 20 18.07 -5.07 -8.84
N ALA A 21 18.51 -4.93 -7.59
CA ALA A 21 17.65 -4.47 -6.51
C ALA A 21 16.93 -3.21 -7.02
N GLN A 22 15.67 -3.35 -7.42
CA GLN A 22 14.91 -2.27 -8.00
C GLN A 22 14.65 -1.31 -6.85
N THR A 23 15.50 -0.30 -6.73
CA THR A 23 15.42 0.69 -5.67
C THR A 23 14.11 1.43 -5.88
N LYS A 24 13.09 1.06 -5.09
CA LYS A 24 11.83 1.78 -5.05
C LYS A 24 12.14 3.22 -4.67
N THR A 25 11.52 4.16 -5.38
CA THR A 25 11.61 5.57 -4.98
C THR A 25 10.92 5.72 -3.62
N ARG A 26 11.30 6.71 -2.81
CA ARG A 26 10.64 6.92 -1.50
C ARG A 26 9.11 7.05 -1.65
N ALA A 27 8.65 7.71 -2.71
CA ALA A 27 7.23 7.81 -3.04
C ALA A 27 6.55 6.45 -3.25
N GLN A 28 7.21 5.52 -3.95
CA GLN A 28 6.69 4.16 -4.15
C GLN A 28 6.64 3.38 -2.84
N VAL A 29 7.68 3.50 -2.00
CA VAL A 29 7.69 2.85 -0.67
C VAL A 29 6.54 3.37 0.18
N TYR A 30 6.26 4.67 0.17
CA TYR A 30 5.13 5.21 0.92
C TYR A 30 3.78 4.67 0.43
N GLN A 31 3.56 4.59 -0.89
CA GLN A 31 2.34 4.01 -1.43
C GLN A 31 2.17 2.54 -1.03
N GLU A 32 3.26 1.77 -1.08
CA GLU A 32 3.25 0.38 -0.66
C GLU A 32 2.99 0.21 0.83
N LEU A 33 3.56 1.07 1.67
CA LEU A 33 3.28 1.07 3.11
C LEU A 33 1.82 1.41 3.41
N ILE A 34 1.24 2.38 2.69
CA ILE A 34 -0.19 2.71 2.80
C ILE A 34 -1.04 1.50 2.38
N ALA A 35 -0.70 0.86 1.27
CA ALA A 35 -1.42 -0.33 0.79
C ALA A 35 -1.28 -1.50 1.78
N ALA A 36 -0.07 -1.78 2.26
CA ALA A 36 0.19 -2.83 3.24
C ALA A 36 -0.56 -2.58 4.56
N GLN A 37 -0.69 -1.32 4.97
CA GLN A 37 -1.47 -0.95 6.14
C GLN A 37 -2.97 -1.14 5.94
N GLN A 38 -3.50 -0.80 4.75
CA GLN A 38 -4.89 -1.10 4.39
C GLN A 38 -5.18 -2.60 4.37
N ASP A 39 -4.23 -3.38 3.85
CA ASP A 39 -4.29 -4.85 3.80
C ASP A 39 -4.12 -5.51 5.18
N GLY A 40 -3.78 -4.74 6.22
CA GLY A 40 -3.59 -5.28 7.58
C GLY A 40 -2.27 -6.03 7.78
N ARG A 41 -1.28 -5.80 6.92
CA ARG A 41 0.09 -6.33 7.10
C ARG A 41 0.88 -5.62 8.22
N ASP A 42 0.26 -4.66 8.92
CA ASP A 42 0.83 -4.04 10.12
C ASP A 42 0.67 -4.90 11.39
N PHE A 43 -0.10 -5.99 11.31
CA PHE A 43 -0.34 -6.87 12.44
C PHE A 43 0.84 -7.82 12.67
N VAL A 44 1.73 -7.46 13.60
CA VAL A 44 2.94 -8.22 13.94
C VAL A 44 2.78 -8.89 15.31
N THR A 45 3.11 -10.19 15.39
CA THR A 45 3.15 -10.97 16.65
C THR A 45 4.50 -11.68 16.79
N ASP A 46 4.81 -12.20 17.98
CA ASP A 46 6.07 -12.90 18.26
C ASP A 46 6.34 -14.13 17.36
N THR A 47 5.29 -14.66 16.71
CA THR A 47 5.39 -15.81 15.79
C THR A 47 5.17 -15.42 14.32
N SER A 48 5.03 -14.13 14.03
CA SER A 48 4.76 -13.62 12.68
C SER A 48 6.06 -13.24 11.97
N TYR A 49 6.60 -14.13 11.14
CA TYR A 49 7.43 -13.75 9.98
C TYR A 49 7.52 -14.93 8.99
N PRO A 50 7.40 -14.70 7.67
CA PRO A 50 7.08 -13.43 7.02
C PRO A 50 5.61 -13.02 7.13
N ASP A 51 4.71 -13.99 7.36
CA ASP A 51 3.27 -13.78 7.43
C ASP A 51 2.74 -13.94 8.86
N VAL A 52 1.50 -13.47 9.09
CA VAL A 52 0.81 -13.67 10.36
C VAL A 52 0.58 -15.15 10.61
N ASN A 53 0.84 -15.59 11.84
CA ASN A 53 0.49 -16.95 12.23
C ASN A 53 -1.05 -17.12 12.14
N PRO A 54 -1.56 -18.19 11.49
CA PRO A 54 -2.99 -18.40 11.26
C PRO A 54 -3.82 -18.45 12.56
N ILE A 55 -3.20 -18.74 13.70
CA ILE A 55 -3.85 -18.67 15.02
C ILE A 55 -4.46 -17.28 15.29
N PHE A 56 -3.86 -16.23 14.74
CA PHE A 56 -4.33 -14.86 14.90
C PHE A 56 -5.20 -14.34 13.75
N ALA A 57 -5.57 -15.19 12.78
CA ALA A 57 -6.37 -14.77 11.62
C ALA A 57 -7.70 -14.12 12.05
N HIS A 58 -8.40 -14.72 13.01
CA HIS A 58 -9.65 -14.17 13.53
C HIS A 58 -9.48 -12.83 14.24
N GLN A 59 -8.37 -12.62 14.94
CA GLN A 59 -8.09 -11.36 15.60
C GLN A 59 -7.75 -10.26 14.59
N LEU A 60 -7.05 -10.62 13.51
CA LEU A 60 -6.76 -9.73 12.40
C LEU A 60 -8.04 -9.27 11.68
N GLU A 61 -8.95 -10.20 11.39
CA GLU A 61 -10.25 -9.91 10.77
C GLU A 61 -11.07 -8.92 11.63
N GLN A 62 -11.19 -9.18 12.93
CA GLN A 62 -11.89 -8.29 13.86
C GLN A 62 -11.27 -6.89 13.92
N GLN A 63 -9.94 -6.78 13.94
CA GLN A 63 -9.28 -5.47 13.87
C GLN A 63 -9.55 -4.76 12.54
N GLN A 64 -9.55 -5.48 11.43
CA GLN A 64 -9.78 -4.90 10.12
C GLN A 64 -11.22 -4.36 10.00
N GLU A 65 -12.22 -5.11 10.47
CA GLU A 65 -13.61 -4.65 10.57
C GLU A 65 -13.76 -3.41 11.45
N ALA A 66 -13.13 -3.40 12.63
CA ALA A 66 -13.14 -2.26 13.53
C ALA A 66 -12.48 -1.02 12.91
N ARG A 67 -11.38 -1.19 12.17
CA ARG A 67 -10.74 -0.10 11.42
C ARG A 67 -11.65 0.43 10.33
N LEU A 68 -12.26 -0.45 9.51
CA LEU A 68 -13.19 -0.03 8.46
C LEU A 68 -14.36 0.79 9.03
N ALA A 69 -14.89 0.42 10.19
CA ALA A 69 -15.91 1.18 10.89
C ALA A 69 -15.40 2.56 11.39
N GLN A 70 -14.18 2.63 11.92
CA GLN A 70 -13.55 3.89 12.34
C GLN A 70 -13.22 4.82 11.17
N HIS A 71 -12.79 4.29 10.02
CA HIS A 71 -12.52 5.08 8.83
C HIS A 71 -13.79 5.76 8.29
N GLN A 72 -14.95 5.09 8.40
CA GLN A 72 -16.24 5.68 8.02
C GLN A 72 -16.63 6.83 8.96
N THR A 73 -16.48 6.65 10.27
CA THR A 73 -16.82 7.71 11.24
C THR A 73 -15.82 8.87 11.22
N ALA A 74 -14.53 8.60 11.04
CA ALA A 74 -13.49 9.63 10.91
C ALA A 74 -13.68 10.49 9.65
N ASN A 75 -14.05 9.88 8.52
CA ASN A 75 -14.37 10.62 7.30
C ASN A 75 -15.65 11.46 7.48
N ALA A 76 -16.69 10.93 8.11
CA ALA A 76 -17.91 11.68 8.40
C ALA A 76 -17.65 12.88 9.35
N GLY A 77 -16.84 12.69 10.39
CA GLY A 77 -16.44 13.76 11.32
C GLY A 77 -15.56 14.82 10.66
N LYS A 78 -14.66 14.41 9.76
CA LYS A 78 -13.81 15.35 9.00
C LYS A 78 -14.66 16.23 8.07
N VAL A 79 -15.65 15.65 7.37
CA VAL A 79 -16.59 16.40 6.53
C VAL A 79 -17.44 17.38 7.35
N ALA A 80 -17.99 16.94 8.50
CA ALA A 80 -18.77 17.81 9.38
C ALA A 80 -17.95 18.98 9.95
N SER A 81 -16.69 18.74 10.32
CA SER A 81 -15.79 19.79 10.82
C SER A 81 -15.41 20.82 9.75
N SER A 82 -15.24 20.40 8.50
CA SER A 82 -15.02 21.32 7.37
C SER A 82 -16.25 22.16 7.04
N THR A 83 -17.47 21.63 7.17
CA THR A 83 -18.71 22.38 6.91
C THR A 83 -19.01 23.42 8.01
N ALA A 84 -18.64 23.15 9.27
CA ALA A 84 -18.81 24.10 10.37
C ALA A 84 -17.83 25.29 10.30
N ALA A 85 -16.63 25.09 9.73
CA ALA A 85 -15.62 26.13 9.58
C ALA A 85 -15.89 27.09 8.40
N ASP A 86 -16.79 26.73 7.48
CA ASP A 86 -17.11 27.50 6.26
C ASP A 86 -18.46 28.22 6.34
N SER A 87 -19.00 28.44 7.55
CA SER A 87 -20.17 29.31 7.73
C SER A 87 -19.71 30.77 7.65
N PRO A 88 -20.01 31.52 6.57
CA PRO A 88 -19.60 32.91 6.49
C PRO A 88 -20.45 33.70 7.49
N SER A 89 -19.81 34.22 8.52
CA SER A 89 -20.40 35.20 9.42
C SER A 89 -20.79 36.44 8.61
N ALA A 90 -22.06 36.49 8.18
CA ALA A 90 -22.61 37.65 7.52
C ALA A 90 -22.77 38.78 8.56
N THR A 91 -21.80 39.70 8.58
CA THR A 91 -21.92 40.99 9.24
C THR A 91 -21.91 42.09 8.19
N ASN A 92 -23.08 42.68 7.93
CA ASN A 92 -23.24 44.10 7.61
C ASN A 92 -24.68 44.51 7.95
#